data_AF-K1Y048-F1
#
_entry.id   AF-K1Y048-F1
#
_cell.length_a   1.000
_cell.length_b   1.000
_cell.length_c   1.000
_cell.angle_alpha   90.00
_cell.angle_beta   90.00
_cell.angle_gamma   90.00
#
_symmetry.space_group_name_H-M   'P 1'
#
loop_
_entity.id
_entity.type
_entity.pdbx_description
1 polymer ?
#
loop_
_entity_poly.entity_id
_entity_poly.type
_entity_poly.pdbx_seq_one_letter_code
_entity_poly.pdbx_strand_id
1 'polypeptide(L)'
;MASSSEVKSTALTLRFKYGRQTVFLFTEPLTPFPDILKELLSTLRERYPKGMPTGDPEEFTPIPDSGIDVVLGVPKDLYDLSKGWDGLKILGPGLEETPKSLGLKESTPIAFAFTESEAWQKNKTFHVEFSNVEELYPDEEQT
;
A
#
# COMPACT_ATOMS: atom_id res chain seq x y z
N MET A 1 -19.37 -16.80 -36.94
CA MET A 1 -19.18 -17.15 -35.52
C MET A 1 -17.95 -16.41 -35.05
N ALA A 2 -18.12 -15.31 -34.31
CA ALA A 2 -16.98 -14.61 -33.71
C ALA A 2 -16.48 -15.47 -32.56
N SER A 3 -15.25 -15.95 -32.66
CA SER A 3 -14.57 -16.62 -31.56
C SER A 3 -14.54 -15.66 -30.38
N SER A 4 -15.24 -15.99 -29.30
CA SER A 4 -15.17 -15.26 -28.04
C SER A 4 -13.76 -15.50 -27.49
N SER A 5 -12.81 -14.66 -27.89
CA SER A 5 -11.48 -14.64 -27.29
C SER A 5 -11.67 -14.33 -25.81
N GLU A 6 -11.51 -15.35 -24.99
CA GLU A 6 -11.45 -15.26 -23.54
C GLU A 6 -10.37 -14.22 -23.20
N VAL A 7 -10.80 -13.01 -22.85
CA VAL A 7 -9.90 -11.93 -22.45
C VAL A 7 -9.32 -12.33 -21.10
N LYS A 8 -8.17 -12.99 -21.12
CA LYS A 8 -7.40 -13.25 -19.90
C LYS A 8 -6.90 -11.91 -19.40
N SER A 9 -7.60 -11.36 -18.42
CA SER A 9 -7.15 -10.16 -17.70
C SER A 9 -5.79 -10.46 -17.09
N THR A 10 -4.80 -9.62 -17.41
CA THR A 10 -3.46 -9.66 -16.84
C THR A 10 -3.29 -8.71 -15.65
N ALA A 11 -4.37 -8.02 -15.29
CA ALA A 11 -4.38 -7.04 -14.22
C ALA A 11 -3.97 -7.70 -12.89
N LEU A 12 -3.19 -6.95 -12.13
CA LEU A 12 -2.76 -7.28 -10.78
C LEU A 12 -3.58 -6.48 -9.77
N THR A 13 -3.97 -7.12 -8.68
CA THR A 13 -4.44 -6.40 -7.49
C THR A 13 -3.24 -6.12 -6.57
N LEU A 14 -2.89 -4.86 -6.35
CA LEU A 14 -1.89 -4.46 -5.36
C LEU A 14 -2.57 -4.07 -4.04
N ARG A 15 -1.98 -4.48 -2.91
CA ARG A 15 -2.52 -4.21 -1.56
C ARG A 15 -1.67 -3.17 -0.84
N PHE A 16 -2.05 -1.91 -0.95
CA PHE A 16 -1.38 -0.80 -0.28
C PHE A 16 -1.78 -0.74 1.19
N LYS A 17 -0.81 -0.74 2.12
CA LYS A 17 -1.03 -0.75 3.57
C LYS A 17 -0.48 0.50 4.24
N TYR A 18 -1.29 1.08 5.12
CA TYR A 18 -0.93 2.21 6.00
C TYR A 18 -1.79 2.12 7.27
N GLY A 19 -1.16 2.06 8.44
CA GLY A 19 -1.86 1.80 9.70
C GLY A 19 -2.74 0.55 9.60
N ARG A 20 -4.02 0.69 9.98
CA ARG A 20 -5.03 -0.38 9.83
C ARG A 20 -5.64 -0.44 8.42
N GLN A 21 -5.40 0.56 7.58
CA GLN A 21 -6.04 0.67 6.28
C GLN A 21 -5.32 -0.19 5.24
N THR A 22 -6.10 -0.88 4.42
CA THR A 22 -5.61 -1.54 3.20
C THR A 22 -6.42 -1.04 2.01
N VAL A 23 -5.73 -0.48 1.02
CA VAL A 23 -6.30 -0.03 -0.25
C VAL A 23 -5.94 -1.07 -1.32
N PHE A 24 -6.96 -1.53 -2.05
CA PHE A 24 -6.79 -2.45 -3.15
C PHE A 24 -6.87 -1.67 -4.46
N LEU A 25 -5.79 -1.68 -5.23
CA LEU A 25 -5.76 -1.05 -6.55
C LEU A 25 -5.55 -2.11 -7.62
N PHE A 26 -6.39 -2.06 -8.66
CA PHE A 26 -6.26 -2.87 -9.85
C PHE A 26 -5.37 -2.13 -10.85
N THR A 27 -4.31 -2.78 -11.33
CA THR A 27 -3.34 -2.16 -12.23
C THR A 27 -2.78 -3.18 -13.21
N GLU A 28 -2.33 -2.75 -14.39
CA GLU A 28 -1.64 -3.65 -15.29
C GLU A 28 -0.18 -3.86 -14.83
N PRO A 29 0.44 -5.04 -15.06
CA PRO A 29 1.80 -5.31 -14.62
C PRO A 29 2.85 -4.31 -15.15
N LEU A 30 2.54 -3.64 -16.27
CA LEU A 30 3.41 -2.67 -16.94
C LEU A 30 3.03 -1.22 -16.65
N THR A 31 2.05 -0.96 -15.79
CA THR A 31 1.69 0.42 -15.42
C THR A 31 2.81 1.03 -14.56
N PRO A 32 3.36 2.20 -14.94
CA PRO A 32 4.39 2.86 -14.16
C PRO A 32 3.89 3.29 -12.78
N PHE A 33 4.76 3.22 -11.77
CA PHE A 33 4.42 3.64 -10.40
C PHE A 33 3.90 5.08 -10.25
N PRO A 34 4.33 6.10 -11.03
CA PRO A 34 3.70 7.43 -10.98
C PRO A 34 2.19 7.39 -11.17
N ASP A 35 1.72 6.60 -12.14
CA ASP A 35 0.31 6.50 -12.46
C ASP A 35 -0.44 5.76 -11.34
N ILE A 36 0.17 4.69 -10.80
CA ILE A 36 -0.38 3.94 -9.66
C ILE A 36 -0.47 4.83 -8.41
N LEU A 37 0.56 5.64 -8.14
CA LEU A 37 0.60 6.55 -6.99
C LEU A 37 -0.39 7.70 -7.15
N LYS A 38 -0.56 8.21 -8.37
CA LYS A 38 -1.59 9.21 -8.66
C LYS A 38 -2.99 8.68 -8.34
N GLU A 39 -3.29 7.45 -8.77
CA GLU A 39 -4.57 6.79 -8.48
C GLU A 39 -4.75 6.53 -6.98
N LEU A 40 -3.70 6.04 -6.31
CA LEU A 40 -3.68 5.85 -4.86
C LEU A 40 -4.02 7.14 -4.13
N LEU A 41 -3.32 8.24 -4.42
CA LEU A 41 -3.53 9.52 -3.76
C LEU A 41 -4.93 10.10 -4.04
N SER A 42 -5.45 9.96 -5.26
CA SER A 42 -6.83 10.36 -5.58
C SER A 42 -7.83 9.60 -4.71
N THR A 43 -7.71 8.26 -4.68
CA THR A 43 -8.56 7.38 -3.87
C THR A 43 -8.50 7.74 -2.39
N LEU A 44 -7.31 8.01 -1.87
CA LEU A 44 -7.12 8.39 -0.47
C LEU A 44 -7.79 9.72 -0.15
N ARG A 45 -7.67 10.75 -1.01
CA ARG A 45 -8.28 12.07 -0.76
C ARG A 45 -9.80 12.03 -0.83
N GLU A 46 -10.36 11.24 -1.74
CA GLU A 46 -11.81 11.04 -1.85
C GLU A 46 -12.38 10.37 -0.60
N ARG A 47 -11.68 9.34 -0.08
CA ARG A 47 -12.15 8.56 1.07
C ARG A 47 -11.82 9.20 2.41
N TYR A 48 -10.70 9.90 2.50
CA TYR A 48 -10.17 10.49 3.73
C TYR A 48 -9.87 11.99 3.52
N PRO A 49 -10.91 12.83 3.37
CA PRO A 49 -10.74 14.26 3.05
C PRO A 49 -10.02 15.05 4.15
N LYS A 50 -9.95 14.52 5.38
CA LYS A 50 -9.21 15.13 6.50
C LYS A 50 -7.75 14.65 6.61
N GLY A 51 -7.33 13.70 5.76
CA GLY A 51 -6.05 13.01 5.87
C GLY A 51 -6.20 11.57 6.38
N MET A 52 -5.10 10.82 6.36
CA MET A 52 -5.05 9.43 6.82
C MET A 52 -5.22 9.38 8.34
N PRO A 53 -6.15 8.54 8.86
CA PRO A 53 -6.31 8.39 10.30
C PRO A 53 -5.04 7.80 10.92
N THR A 54 -4.66 8.29 12.09
CA THR A 54 -3.60 7.68 12.90
C THR A 54 -4.24 6.79 13.99
N GLY A 55 -3.41 6.26 14.91
CA GLY A 55 -3.92 5.57 16.09
C GLY A 55 -4.67 6.50 17.06
N ASP A 56 -4.51 7.82 16.94
CA ASP A 56 -5.23 8.83 17.70
C ASP A 56 -6.45 9.34 16.89
N PRO A 57 -7.68 9.28 17.43
CA PRO A 57 -8.89 9.73 16.73
C PRO A 57 -8.89 11.22 16.31
N GLU A 58 -8.10 12.08 16.96
CA GLU A 58 -8.05 13.52 16.67
C GLU A 58 -6.91 13.90 15.73
N GLU A 59 -5.99 12.98 15.43
CA GLU A 59 -4.81 13.22 14.60
C GLU A 59 -4.94 12.58 13.22
N PHE A 60 -4.61 13.36 12.19
CA PHE A 60 -4.65 12.92 10.81
C PHE A 60 -3.33 13.25 10.14
N THR A 61 -2.77 12.28 9.40
CA THR A 61 -1.61 12.55 8.56
C THR A 61 -2.08 13.12 7.22
N PRO A 62 -1.65 14.33 6.82
CA PRO A 62 -2.02 14.93 5.54
C PRO A 62 -1.61 14.04 4.37
N ILE A 63 -2.49 13.93 3.37
CA ILE A 63 -2.19 13.21 2.13
C ILE A 63 -1.45 14.17 1.20
N PRO A 64 -0.22 13.86 0.76
CA PRO A 64 0.58 14.77 -0.07
C PRO A 64 -0.04 14.95 -1.45
N ASP A 65 0.27 16.05 -2.14
CA ASP A 65 -0.23 16.35 -3.48
C ASP A 65 0.43 15.48 -4.57
N SER A 66 1.70 15.13 -4.38
CA SER A 66 2.55 14.45 -5.35
C SER A 66 2.94 13.03 -4.91
N GLY A 67 3.02 12.12 -5.87
CA GLY A 67 3.54 10.76 -5.64
C GLY A 67 5.04 10.72 -5.30
N ILE A 68 5.79 11.79 -5.55
CA ILE A 68 7.21 11.91 -5.18
C ILE A 68 7.38 11.87 -3.66
N ASP A 69 6.37 12.33 -2.93
CA ASP A 69 6.36 12.36 -1.47
C ASP A 69 5.81 11.06 -0.86
N VAL A 70 5.65 10.01 -1.67
CA VAL A 70 5.25 8.68 -1.24
C VAL A 70 6.44 7.74 -1.30
N VAL A 71 6.76 7.15 -0.16
CA VAL A 71 7.73 6.07 -0.05
C VAL A 71 6.99 4.74 -0.01
N LEU A 72 7.52 3.73 -0.70
CA LEU A 72 6.94 2.39 -0.75
C LEU A 72 7.87 1.37 -0.10
N GLY A 73 7.29 0.32 0.48
CA GLY A 73 8.01 -0.77 1.12
C GLY A 73 7.39 -2.12 0.77
N VAL A 74 8.23 -3.13 0.60
CA VAL A 74 7.81 -4.53 0.41
C VAL A 74 8.07 -5.33 1.68
N PRO A 75 7.31 -6.40 1.98
CA PRO A 75 7.54 -7.19 3.17
C PRO A 75 8.93 -7.82 3.17
N LYS A 76 9.61 -7.79 4.31
CA LYS A 76 10.83 -8.58 4.54
C LYS A 76 10.56 -10.08 4.46
N ASP A 77 9.35 -10.48 4.87
CA ASP A 77 8.84 -11.84 4.79
C ASP A 77 7.38 -11.79 4.31
N LEU A 78 7.10 -12.42 3.18
CA LEU A 78 5.75 -12.44 2.59
C LEU A 78 4.76 -13.28 3.42
N TYR A 79 5.25 -14.18 4.26
CA TYR A 79 4.42 -15.04 5.11
C TYR A 79 4.25 -14.46 6.52
N ASP A 80 5.07 -13.47 6.90
CA ASP A 80 5.00 -12.80 8.19
C ASP A 80 5.30 -11.30 8.05
N LEU A 81 4.24 -10.53 7.84
CA LEU A 81 4.31 -9.09 7.65
C LEU A 81 4.75 -8.34 8.92
N SER A 82 4.71 -8.99 10.10
CA SER A 82 5.15 -8.37 11.36
C SER A 82 6.68 -8.20 11.42
N LYS A 83 7.42 -8.97 10.61
CA LYS A 83 8.89 -8.83 10.47
C LYS A 83 9.32 -7.52 9.83
N GLY A 84 8.37 -6.73 9.34
CA GLY A 84 8.57 -5.38 8.82
C GLY A 84 8.81 -5.35 7.32
N TRP A 85 9.31 -4.20 6.87
CA TRP A 85 9.29 -3.81 5.46
C TRP A 85 10.66 -3.31 5.01
N ASP A 86 11.05 -3.65 3.79
CA ASP A 86 12.22 -3.09 3.12
C ASP A 86 11.78 -2.00 2.15
N GLY A 87 12.45 -0.85 2.22
CA GLY A 87 12.17 0.29 1.36
C GLY A 87 12.40 -0.07 -0.11
N LEU A 88 11.36 0.12 -0.92
CA LEU A 88 11.41 -0.04 -2.35
C LEU A 88 12.13 1.17 -2.96
N LYS A 89 13.26 0.93 -3.63
CA LYS A 89 13.98 1.99 -4.33
C LYS A 89 13.30 2.24 -5.67
N ILE A 90 12.43 3.24 -5.70
CA ILE A 90 11.82 3.75 -6.92
C ILE A 90 12.56 5.06 -7.22
N LEU A 91 13.43 5.06 -8.24
CA LEU A 91 14.47 6.08 -8.39
C LEU A 91 13.96 7.29 -9.19
N GLY A 92 13.56 8.35 -8.49
CA GLY A 92 13.59 9.74 -9.00
C GLY A 92 12.66 10.10 -10.18
N PRO A 93 12.66 11.37 -10.60
CA PRO A 93 11.65 11.91 -11.53
C PRO A 93 11.84 11.34 -12.95
N GLY A 94 10.93 10.44 -13.35
CA GLY A 94 10.97 9.73 -14.64
C GLY A 94 10.54 8.26 -14.57
N LEU A 95 10.37 7.72 -13.36
CA LEU A 95 9.91 6.37 -12.99
C LEU A 95 9.31 5.51 -14.12
N GLU A 96 10.14 4.62 -14.65
CA GLU A 96 9.73 3.52 -15.53
C GLU A 96 9.53 2.21 -14.75
N GLU A 97 9.78 2.20 -13.43
CA GLU A 97 9.52 1.01 -12.63
C GLU A 97 8.04 0.68 -12.65
N THR A 98 7.77 -0.59 -12.89
CA THR A 98 6.44 -1.18 -12.99
C THR A 98 6.33 -2.31 -11.96
N PRO A 99 5.12 -2.74 -11.59
CA PRO A 99 4.95 -3.93 -10.76
C PRO A 99 5.74 -5.13 -11.29
N LYS A 100 5.76 -5.33 -12.62
CA LYS A 100 6.50 -6.40 -13.26
C LYS A 100 8.01 -6.25 -13.13
N SER A 101 8.57 -5.07 -13.34
CA SER A 101 10.04 -4.86 -13.24
C SER A 101 10.56 -5.07 -11.82
N LEU A 102 9.69 -4.83 -10.82
CA LEU A 102 9.99 -5.05 -9.41
C LEU A 102 9.59 -6.46 -8.91
N GLY A 103 9.13 -7.33 -9.82
CA GLY A 103 8.76 -8.70 -9.49
C GLY A 103 7.51 -8.84 -8.62
N LEU A 104 6.70 -7.79 -8.53
CA LEU A 104 5.44 -7.80 -7.79
C LEU A 104 4.41 -8.66 -8.51
N LYS A 105 3.67 -9.45 -7.74
CA LYS A 105 2.67 -10.41 -8.19
C LYS A 105 1.28 -10.03 -7.70
N GLU A 106 0.29 -10.80 -8.12
CA GLU A 106 -1.09 -10.69 -7.63
C GLU A 106 -1.14 -10.64 -6.10
N SER A 107 -1.92 -9.70 -5.57
CA SER A 107 -2.13 -9.50 -4.14
C SER A 107 -0.85 -9.20 -3.34
N THR A 108 0.23 -8.71 -3.97
CA THR A 108 1.45 -8.34 -3.23
C THR A 108 1.15 -7.21 -2.23
N PRO A 109 1.45 -7.38 -0.94
CA PRO A 109 1.38 -6.29 0.03
C PRO A 109 2.46 -5.27 -0.24
N ILE A 110 2.10 -3.99 -0.18
CA ILE A 110 3.02 -2.86 -0.32
C ILE A 110 2.70 -1.90 0.81
N ALA A 111 3.62 -1.65 1.72
CA ALA A 111 3.45 -0.57 2.67
C ALA A 111 3.76 0.77 2.01
N PHE A 112 3.08 1.83 2.43
CA PHE A 112 3.42 3.18 2.02
C PHE A 112 3.50 4.12 3.23
N ALA A 113 4.25 5.20 3.09
CA ALA A 113 4.29 6.31 4.03
C ALA A 113 4.51 7.62 3.26
N PHE A 114 4.29 8.74 3.94
CA PHE A 114 4.50 10.06 3.35
C PHE A 114 5.78 10.68 3.89
N THR A 115 6.63 11.18 2.99
CA THR A 115 7.96 11.72 3.31
C THR A 115 7.89 12.85 4.34
N GLU A 116 6.88 13.72 4.25
CA GLU A 116 6.68 14.86 5.15
C GLU A 116 5.95 14.52 6.44
N SER A 117 5.49 13.28 6.63
CA SER A 117 4.82 12.90 7.88
C SER A 117 5.81 12.84 9.04
N GLU A 118 5.40 13.37 10.20
CA GLU A 118 6.18 13.32 11.45
C GLU A 118 6.61 11.88 11.80
N ALA A 119 5.69 10.91 11.59
CA ALA A 119 5.96 9.50 11.78
C ALA A 119 7.17 9.03 10.95
N TRP A 120 7.15 9.31 9.63
CA TRP A 120 8.23 8.91 8.73
C TRP A 120 9.55 9.63 9.04
N GLN A 121 9.51 10.91 9.36
CA GLN A 121 10.70 11.69 9.69
C GLN A 121 11.39 11.19 10.97
N LYS A 122 10.62 10.72 11.95
CA LYS A 122 11.14 10.27 13.25
C LYS A 122 11.87 8.94 13.17
N ASN A 123 11.28 7.94 12.50
CA ASN A 123 11.76 6.56 12.56
C ASN A 123 12.11 5.94 11.19
N LYS A 124 11.69 6.57 10.08
CA LYS A 124 11.81 6.02 8.72
C LYS A 124 11.27 4.59 8.61
N THR A 125 10.22 4.28 9.35
CA THR A 125 9.56 2.98 9.32
C THR A 125 8.16 3.09 8.74
N PHE A 126 7.73 2.01 8.10
CA PHE A 126 6.38 1.88 7.61
C PHE A 126 5.45 1.51 8.76
N HIS A 127 4.50 2.38 9.06
CA HIS A 127 3.47 2.11 10.05
C HIS A 127 2.39 1.23 9.43
N VAL A 128 2.36 -0.05 9.79
CA VAL A 128 1.31 -1.00 9.42
C VAL A 128 0.87 -1.72 10.67
N GLU A 129 -0.43 -1.69 10.93
CA GLU A 129 -1.04 -2.36 12.06
C GLU A 129 -1.70 -3.67 11.62
N PHE A 130 -1.64 -4.67 12.49
CA PHE A 130 -2.28 -5.95 12.30
C PHE A 130 -3.41 -6.07 13.31
N SER A 131 -4.58 -6.53 12.85
CA SER A 131 -5.67 -6.86 13.76
C SER A 131 -5.21 -7.99 14.70
N ASN A 132 -5.28 -7.75 16.00
CA ASN A 132 -5.07 -8.80 16.97
C ASN A 132 -6.35 -9.64 17.08
N VAL A 133 -6.32 -10.86 16.54
CA VAL A 133 -7.49 -11.76 16.54
C VAL A 133 -7.86 -12.18 17.96
N GLU A 134 -6.87 -12.36 18.85
CA GLU A 134 -7.08 -12.72 20.26
C GLU A 134 -7.79 -11.60 21.04
N GLU A 135 -7.52 -10.34 20.68
CA GLU A 135 -8.22 -9.18 21.25
C GLU A 135 -9.66 -9.05 20.73
N LEU A 136 -9.92 -9.54 19.51
CA LEU A 136 -11.24 -9.50 18.88
C LEU A 136 -12.14 -10.67 19.31
N TYR A 137 -11.55 -11.81 19.68
CA TYR A 137 -12.26 -13.03 20.10
C TYR A 137 -11.57 -13.67 21.34
N PRO A 138 -11.72 -13.07 22.53
CA PRO A 138 -11.02 -13.53 23.74
C PRO A 138 -11.47 -14.89 24.28
N ASP A 139 -12.54 -15.50 23.75
CA ASP A 139 -13.24 -16.63 24.38
C ASP A 139 -13.17 -17.99 23.64
N GLU A 140 -12.26 -18.20 22.68
CA GLU A 140 -12.17 -19.51 21.97
C GLU A 140 -11.12 -20.50 22.51
N GLU A 141 -10.45 -20.21 23.63
CA GLU A 141 -9.54 -21.17 24.31
C GLU A 141 -10.15 -21.76 25.61
N GLN A 142 -11.32 -22.40 25.50
CA GLN A 142 -11.76 -23.38 26.49
C GLN A 142 -12.13 -24.71 25.83
N THR A 143 -11.14 -25.58 25.69
CA THR A 143 -11.34 -27.04 25.63
C THR A 143 -10.31 -27.74 26.48
#